data_AF-A0A0U5G205-F1
#
_entry.id   AF-A0A0U5G205-F1
#
_cell.length_a   1.000
_cell.length_b   1.000
_cell.length_c   1.000
_cell.angle_alpha   90.00
_cell.angle_beta   90.00
_cell.angle_gamma   90.00
#
_symmetry.space_group_name_H-M   'P 1'
#
loop_
_entity.id
_entity.type
_entity.pdbx_description
1 polymer ?
#
loop_
_entity_poly.entity_id
_entity_poly.type
_entity_poly.pdbx_seq_one_letter_code
_entity_poly.pdbx_strand_id
1 'polypeptide(L)'
;MQASQTYPGGQEYPLQVGVLSLGAPTINHTFEIDADIDKPDTNGTFITSWLWEKDIIASYSYGLHSGSPTVDIPGSLMLGGYDRNRVLGDVSPQPFLSDGSLPIQLLDIRLGVAGDGGSPWNFSSKTGLLAKGNSTLETGTIVQANTADPYIYLPQSSCDSIAAELPLYYQPDYGRYFWNTSDPQYPKVVLTPSFMSFTFSKNGLNNENMTINVPFALLSLTLEPPLIANPSKYFPCMGTNSTQALGRSFFQAAFVGVNWNQGTGNWFLAQAPGPGYSVTVDRTNIEARASTITASSSSWEASWSRYWTDLPTASDSANPDPNSSSNTSGTDPMAVYPHAQWQSSIPARQLLQS
;
A
#
# COMPACT_ATOMS: atom_id res chain seq x y z
N MET A 1 -5.40 -33.31 2.62
CA MET A 1 -4.78 -32.40 3.60
C MET A 1 -5.10 -30.98 3.17
N GLN A 2 -5.89 -30.25 3.94
CA GLN A 2 -5.98 -28.80 3.78
C GLN A 2 -4.78 -28.22 4.53
N ALA A 3 -3.94 -27.46 3.84
CA ALA A 3 -2.80 -26.83 4.47
C ALA A 3 -3.33 -25.64 5.31
N SER A 4 -2.85 -25.47 6.55
CA SER A 4 -3.26 -24.39 7.45
C SER A 4 -2.09 -23.50 7.88
N GLN A 5 -2.39 -22.23 8.20
CA GLN A 5 -1.47 -21.31 8.87
C GLN A 5 -1.98 -21.03 10.29
N THR A 6 -1.08 -21.03 11.27
CA THR A 6 -1.39 -20.81 12.70
C THR A 6 -0.96 -19.42 13.16
N TYR A 7 -1.86 -18.65 13.78
CA TYR A 7 -1.53 -17.38 14.44
C TYR A 7 -0.87 -17.59 15.81
N PRO A 8 -0.23 -16.56 16.41
CA PRO A 8 0.39 -16.66 17.76
C PRO A 8 -0.56 -17.20 18.85
N GLY A 9 -1.85 -16.86 18.80
CA GLY A 9 -2.89 -17.38 19.69
C GLY A 9 -3.32 -18.83 19.41
N GLY A 10 -2.67 -19.55 18.49
CA GLY A 10 -2.91 -20.97 18.20
C GLY A 10 -4.05 -21.25 17.21
N GLN A 11 -4.67 -20.22 16.61
CA GLN A 11 -5.79 -20.40 15.71
C GLN A 11 -5.34 -20.72 14.27
N GLU A 12 -5.88 -21.78 13.69
CA GLU A 12 -5.52 -22.29 12.34
C GLU A 12 -6.51 -21.84 11.26
N TYR A 13 -5.98 -21.54 10.06
CA TYR A 13 -6.77 -21.08 8.91
C TYR A 13 -6.34 -21.71 7.59
N PRO A 14 -7.28 -21.92 6.63
CA PRO A 14 -6.95 -22.48 5.33
C PRO A 14 -5.97 -21.59 4.57
N LEU A 15 -4.92 -22.21 4.03
CA LEU A 15 -3.89 -21.55 3.25
C LEU A 15 -4.41 -21.04 1.89
N GLN A 16 -3.71 -20.02 1.38
CA GLN A 16 -3.89 -19.50 0.03
C GLN A 16 -3.85 -20.63 -0.99
N VAL A 17 -4.85 -20.69 -1.89
CA VAL A 17 -5.06 -21.81 -2.85
C VAL A 17 -4.07 -21.84 -4.03
N GLY A 18 -3.07 -20.94 -4.04
CA GLY A 18 -2.00 -20.92 -5.03
C GLY A 18 -1.25 -19.58 -5.09
N VAL A 19 -0.01 -19.62 -5.60
CA VAL A 19 0.81 -18.45 -5.91
C VAL A 19 1.02 -18.40 -7.41
N LEU A 20 0.70 -17.27 -8.04
CA LEU A 20 1.04 -17.01 -9.44
C LEU A 20 2.34 -16.21 -9.49
N SER A 21 3.46 -16.88 -9.74
CA SER A 21 4.74 -16.21 -9.94
C SER A 21 4.77 -15.45 -11.26
N LEU A 22 5.15 -14.17 -11.21
CA LEU A 22 5.14 -13.24 -12.35
C LEU A 22 6.50 -13.18 -13.08
N GLY A 23 7.38 -14.13 -12.83
CA GLY A 23 8.68 -14.26 -13.49
C GLY A 23 9.85 -14.31 -12.52
N ALA A 24 11.04 -14.28 -13.09
CA ALA A 24 12.34 -14.33 -12.44
C ALA A 24 13.42 -13.82 -13.42
N PRO A 25 14.68 -13.61 -12.97
CA PRO A 25 15.76 -13.14 -13.82
C PRO A 25 16.03 -14.04 -15.04
N THR A 26 15.95 -15.36 -14.86
CA THR A 26 16.10 -16.33 -15.96
C THR A 26 14.76 -16.63 -16.64
N ILE A 27 14.82 -17.02 -17.91
CA ILE A 27 13.63 -17.43 -18.69
C ILE A 27 13.21 -18.85 -18.32
N ASN A 28 14.19 -19.75 -18.40
CA ASN A 28 14.04 -21.19 -18.17
C ASN A 28 14.50 -21.52 -16.75
N HIS A 29 13.74 -22.40 -16.11
CA HIS A 29 13.98 -22.86 -14.76
C HIS A 29 14.04 -24.38 -14.76
N THR A 30 14.95 -24.91 -13.96
CA THR A 30 15.08 -26.34 -13.70
C THR A 30 14.62 -26.57 -12.27
N PHE A 31 13.60 -27.41 -12.11
CA PHE A 31 13.00 -27.76 -10.83
C PHE A 31 13.36 -29.20 -10.51
N GLU A 32 14.14 -29.39 -9.45
CA GLU A 32 14.48 -30.70 -8.92
C GLU A 32 13.25 -31.32 -8.24
N ILE A 33 12.83 -32.51 -8.69
CA ILE A 33 11.72 -33.24 -8.09
C ILE A 33 12.31 -34.25 -7.11
N ASP A 34 12.70 -33.74 -5.94
CA ASP A 34 13.16 -34.50 -4.77
C ASP A 34 14.56 -35.13 -4.93
N ALA A 35 15.53 -34.68 -4.12
CA ALA A 35 16.91 -35.17 -4.17
C ALA A 35 17.06 -36.66 -3.78
N ASP A 36 16.05 -37.24 -3.12
CA ASP A 36 16.04 -38.63 -2.66
C ASP A 36 15.37 -39.61 -3.65
N ILE A 37 14.86 -39.12 -4.79
CA ILE A 37 14.28 -39.96 -5.84
C ILE A 37 15.02 -39.65 -7.15
N ASP A 38 15.59 -40.66 -7.82
CA ASP A 38 16.16 -40.59 -9.18
C ASP A 38 15.06 -40.24 -10.22
N LYS A 39 14.52 -39.03 -10.14
CA LYS A 39 13.60 -38.46 -11.12
C LYS A 39 14.33 -37.36 -11.89
N PRO A 40 14.12 -37.29 -13.22
CA PRO A 40 14.73 -36.25 -14.02
C PRO A 40 14.19 -34.88 -13.59
N ASP A 41 15.07 -33.88 -13.59
CA ASP A 41 14.67 -32.50 -13.38
C ASP A 41 13.58 -32.09 -14.36
N THR A 42 12.66 -31.26 -13.89
CA THR A 42 11.61 -30.71 -14.74
C THR A 42 11.97 -29.29 -15.12
N ASN A 43 12.06 -29.05 -16.42
CA ASN A 43 12.25 -27.70 -16.94
C ASN A 43 10.89 -27.01 -17.11
N GLY A 44 10.82 -25.73 -16.73
CA GLY A 44 9.62 -24.91 -16.86
C GLY A 44 9.93 -23.44 -17.07
N THR A 45 8.89 -22.71 -17.49
CA THR A 45 8.89 -21.26 -17.69
C THR A 45 7.77 -20.64 -16.86
N PHE A 46 7.92 -19.39 -16.44
CA PHE A 46 6.81 -18.63 -15.87
C PHE A 46 5.88 -18.11 -16.96
N ILE A 47 4.64 -17.74 -16.58
CA ILE A 47 3.63 -17.27 -17.54
C ILE A 47 4.13 -16.06 -18.35
N THR A 48 4.84 -15.14 -17.71
CA THR A 48 5.38 -13.93 -18.31
C THR A 48 6.54 -14.23 -19.26
N SER A 49 7.45 -15.15 -18.94
CA SER A 49 8.53 -15.53 -19.87
C SER A 49 7.97 -16.27 -21.08
N TRP A 50 7.04 -17.20 -20.85
CA TRP A 50 6.39 -17.95 -21.94
C TRP A 50 5.64 -17.05 -22.91
N LEU A 51 4.84 -16.10 -22.39
CA LEU A 51 4.09 -15.15 -23.23
C LEU A 51 5.03 -14.29 -24.07
N TRP A 52 6.16 -13.89 -23.51
CA TRP A 52 7.17 -13.12 -24.23
C TRP A 52 7.87 -13.95 -25.31
N GLU A 53 8.26 -15.20 -25.01
CA GLU A 53 8.86 -16.11 -26.00
C GLU A 53 7.91 -16.48 -27.16
N LYS A 54 6.61 -16.25 -27.00
CA LYS A 54 5.59 -16.43 -28.04
C LYS A 54 5.20 -15.14 -28.74
N ASP A 55 5.93 -14.04 -28.51
CA ASP A 55 5.64 -12.72 -29.07
C ASP A 55 4.21 -12.22 -28.76
N ILE A 56 3.61 -12.68 -27.65
CA ILE A 56 2.26 -12.28 -27.21
C ILE A 56 2.30 -10.97 -26.42
N ILE A 57 3.39 -10.75 -25.68
CA ILE A 57 3.63 -9.51 -24.92
C ILE A 57 4.93 -8.85 -25.37
N ALA A 58 5.00 -7.53 -25.27
CA ALA A 58 6.12 -6.73 -25.80
C ALA A 58 7.48 -7.02 -25.13
N SER A 59 7.47 -7.50 -23.89
CA SER A 59 8.67 -7.83 -23.14
C SER A 59 8.39 -8.79 -21.98
N TYR A 60 9.43 -9.44 -21.46
CA TYR A 60 9.37 -10.22 -20.21
C TYR A 60 9.28 -9.30 -19.00
N SER A 61 8.09 -8.73 -18.81
CA SER A 61 7.84 -7.71 -17.79
C SER A 61 6.40 -7.77 -17.28
N TYR A 62 6.15 -7.05 -16.19
CA TYR A 62 4.80 -6.76 -15.73
C TYR A 62 4.72 -5.40 -15.02
N GLY A 63 3.51 -4.84 -14.95
CA GLY A 63 3.13 -3.74 -14.08
C GLY A 63 1.97 -4.12 -13.19
N LEU A 64 2.05 -3.81 -11.90
CA LEU A 64 1.10 -4.20 -10.87
C LEU A 64 0.80 -3.03 -9.92
N HIS A 65 -0.48 -2.85 -9.66
CA HIS A 65 -0.98 -2.07 -8.53
C HIS A 65 -2.06 -2.90 -7.85
N SER A 66 -1.90 -3.19 -6.55
CA SER A 66 -2.84 -4.05 -5.82
C SER A 66 -4.25 -3.47 -5.70
N GLY A 67 -4.37 -2.14 -5.81
CA GLY A 67 -5.62 -1.43 -5.52
C GLY A 67 -5.98 -1.53 -4.04
N SER A 68 -7.19 -1.12 -3.69
CA SER A 68 -7.69 -1.17 -2.32
C SER A 68 -9.21 -1.32 -2.29
N PRO A 69 -9.75 -2.38 -1.68
CA PRO A 69 -11.20 -2.53 -1.52
C PRO A 69 -11.78 -1.54 -0.51
N THR A 70 -10.97 -0.97 0.39
CA THR A 70 -11.42 -0.01 1.42
C THR A 70 -11.84 1.32 0.82
N VAL A 71 -11.21 1.71 -0.29
CA VAL A 71 -11.44 3.01 -0.95
C VAL A 71 -11.87 2.84 -2.42
N ASP A 72 -12.33 1.64 -2.79
CA ASP A 72 -12.82 1.26 -4.12
C ASP A 72 -11.84 1.54 -5.28
N ILE A 73 -10.57 1.21 -5.07
CA ILE A 73 -9.57 1.21 -6.14
C ILE A 73 -9.41 -0.23 -6.65
N PRO A 74 -9.79 -0.55 -7.90
CA PRO A 74 -9.57 -1.89 -8.44
C PRO A 74 -8.08 -2.16 -8.65
N GLY A 75 -7.65 -3.39 -8.37
CA GLY A 75 -6.32 -3.86 -8.72
C GLY A 75 -6.09 -3.91 -10.23
N SER A 76 -4.83 -3.86 -10.66
CA SER A 76 -4.43 -3.97 -12.06
C SER A 76 -3.13 -4.73 -12.19
N LEU A 77 -3.12 -5.77 -13.01
CA LEU A 77 -1.94 -6.50 -13.46
C LEU A 77 -1.89 -6.46 -14.99
N MET A 78 -0.77 -6.02 -15.54
CA MET A 78 -0.51 -6.07 -16.98
C MET A 78 0.81 -6.78 -17.24
N LEU A 79 0.82 -7.70 -18.18
CA LEU A 79 2.01 -8.44 -18.61
C LEU A 79 2.56 -7.77 -19.88
N GLY A 80 3.86 -7.48 -19.92
CA GLY A 80 4.52 -6.73 -21.00
C GLY A 80 4.32 -5.22 -20.98
N GLY A 81 3.66 -4.69 -19.95
CA GLY A 81 3.20 -3.30 -19.92
C GLY A 81 2.65 -2.89 -18.57
N TYR A 82 2.06 -1.70 -18.51
CA TYR A 82 1.45 -1.13 -17.31
C TYR A 82 0.36 -0.10 -17.67
N ASP A 83 -0.47 0.23 -16.69
CA ASP A 83 -1.43 1.34 -16.75
C ASP A 83 -0.75 2.62 -16.27
N ARG A 84 -0.52 3.57 -17.18
CA ARG A 84 0.21 4.81 -16.87
C ARG A 84 -0.51 5.67 -15.83
N ASN A 85 -1.84 5.59 -15.75
CA ASN A 85 -2.63 6.29 -14.74
C ASN A 85 -2.39 5.79 -13.31
N ARG A 86 -1.65 4.69 -13.14
CA ARG A 86 -1.30 4.10 -11.84
C ARG A 86 0.12 4.42 -11.38
N VAL A 87 0.88 5.14 -12.19
CA VAL A 87 2.26 5.53 -11.93
C VAL A 87 2.29 7.05 -11.79
N LEU A 88 2.44 7.55 -10.56
CA LEU A 88 2.45 8.98 -10.26
C LEU A 88 3.82 9.43 -9.77
N GLY A 89 4.16 10.69 -10.08
CA GLY A 89 5.37 11.34 -9.59
C GLY A 89 6.65 10.64 -10.07
N ASP A 90 7.61 10.54 -9.16
CA ASP A 90 8.90 9.93 -9.45
C ASP A 90 8.81 8.40 -9.58
N VAL A 91 9.50 7.88 -10.60
CA VAL A 91 9.75 6.45 -10.77
C VAL A 91 11.18 6.16 -10.34
N SER A 92 11.34 5.13 -9.52
CA SER A 92 12.66 4.59 -9.19
C SER A 92 12.83 3.20 -9.82
N PRO A 93 13.68 3.05 -10.84
CA PRO A 93 14.26 1.76 -11.18
C PRO A 93 15.19 1.29 -10.06
N GLN A 94 15.21 -0.01 -9.81
CA GLN A 94 16.04 -0.66 -8.81
C GLN A 94 16.51 -2.00 -9.39
N PRO A 95 17.73 -2.44 -9.10
CA PRO A 95 18.15 -3.78 -9.46
C PRO A 95 17.37 -4.82 -8.65
N PHE A 96 17.08 -5.96 -9.26
CA PHE A 96 16.66 -7.16 -8.54
C PHE A 96 17.88 -8.07 -8.29
N LEU A 97 17.77 -9.00 -7.34
CA LEU A 97 18.82 -10.00 -7.11
C LEU A 97 18.64 -11.20 -8.04
N SER A 98 19.66 -12.06 -8.11
CA SER A 98 19.66 -13.26 -8.97
C SER A 98 18.57 -14.27 -8.60
N ASP A 99 18.08 -14.24 -7.37
CA ASP A 99 16.96 -15.07 -6.90
C ASP A 99 15.57 -14.46 -7.24
N GLY A 100 15.54 -13.30 -7.90
CA GLY A 100 14.33 -12.58 -8.27
C GLY A 100 13.75 -11.69 -7.17
N SER A 101 14.42 -11.58 -6.01
CA SER A 101 14.00 -10.66 -4.96
C SER A 101 14.17 -9.20 -5.38
N LEU A 102 13.31 -8.34 -4.82
CA LEU A 102 13.16 -6.93 -5.19
C LEU A 102 13.56 -6.03 -4.00
N PRO A 103 14.87 -5.92 -3.68
CA PRO A 103 15.32 -5.15 -2.54
C PRO A 103 15.30 -3.64 -2.81
N ILE A 104 15.02 -2.86 -1.78
CA ILE A 104 15.23 -1.41 -1.78
C ILE A 104 15.65 -0.94 -0.38
N GLN A 105 16.52 0.06 -0.31
CA GLN A 105 16.90 0.66 0.97
C GLN A 105 15.84 1.65 1.43
N LEU A 106 15.19 1.33 2.56
CA LEU A 106 14.30 2.22 3.29
C LEU A 106 15.13 3.04 4.28
N LEU A 107 15.09 4.36 4.14
CA LEU A 107 15.91 5.32 4.88
C LEU A 107 15.17 5.90 6.08
N ASP A 108 13.87 6.18 5.94
CA ASP A 108 13.06 6.73 7.03
C ASP A 108 11.57 6.42 6.85
N ILE A 109 10.84 6.48 7.96
CA ILE A 109 9.39 6.52 8.01
C ILE A 109 8.99 7.80 8.74
N ARG A 110 8.06 8.55 8.15
CA ARG A 110 7.50 9.76 8.75
C ARG A 110 5.98 9.73 8.77
N LEU A 111 5.39 10.44 9.74
CA LEU A 111 3.99 10.85 9.69
C LEU A 111 3.90 12.26 9.13
N GLY A 112 2.87 12.52 8.34
CA GLY A 112 2.63 13.83 7.74
C GLY A 112 1.17 14.04 7.36
N VAL A 113 0.89 15.26 6.94
CA VAL A 113 -0.40 15.72 6.45
C VAL A 113 -0.19 16.33 5.07
N ALA A 114 -1.05 15.98 4.12
CA ALA A 114 -1.04 16.54 2.77
C ALA A 114 -1.91 17.80 2.69
N GLY A 115 -1.59 18.68 1.76
CA GLY A 115 -2.28 19.97 1.63
C GLY A 115 -2.04 20.91 2.80
N ASP A 116 -2.92 21.91 2.92
CA ASP A 116 -2.77 23.04 3.86
C ASP A 116 -3.69 22.92 5.09
N GLY A 117 -4.40 21.79 5.23
CA GLY A 117 -5.32 21.55 6.34
C GLY A 117 -4.62 21.39 7.70
N GLY A 118 -5.40 21.46 8.77
CA GLY A 118 -4.94 21.20 10.13
C GLY A 118 -4.40 19.77 10.32
N SER A 119 -3.51 19.59 11.31
CA SER A 119 -2.95 18.29 11.65
C SER A 119 -3.80 17.56 12.70
N PRO A 120 -3.97 16.22 12.62
CA PRO A 120 -4.57 15.45 13.70
C PRO A 120 -3.66 15.29 14.91
N TRP A 121 -2.39 15.74 14.81
CA TRP A 121 -1.39 15.76 15.88
C TRP A 121 -1.04 17.18 16.30
N ASN A 122 -0.23 17.29 17.37
CA ASN A 122 0.41 18.55 17.77
C ASN A 122 1.66 18.90 16.94
N PHE A 123 1.90 18.19 15.84
CA PHE A 123 2.99 18.42 14.89
C PHE A 123 2.44 18.35 13.46
N SER A 124 3.08 19.03 12.51
CA SER A 124 2.74 18.94 11.08
C SER A 124 3.40 17.74 10.39
N SER A 125 4.60 17.35 10.86
CA SER A 125 5.26 16.11 10.45
C SER A 125 6.16 15.59 11.57
N LYS A 126 6.39 14.27 11.57
CA LYS A 126 7.27 13.59 12.51
C LYS A 126 8.10 12.54 11.78
N THR A 127 9.41 12.73 11.75
CA THR A 127 10.40 11.90 11.05
C THR A 127 11.16 10.98 12.00
N GLY A 128 12.03 10.14 11.45
CA GLY A 128 12.94 9.29 12.23
C GLY A 128 12.27 8.08 12.88
N LEU A 129 11.05 7.72 12.46
CA LEU A 129 10.30 6.61 13.09
C LEU A 129 10.90 5.25 12.74
N LEU A 130 11.64 5.14 11.65
CA LEU A 130 12.32 3.88 11.34
C LEU A 130 13.37 3.55 12.41
N ALA A 131 14.24 4.51 12.75
CA ALA A 131 15.38 4.32 13.64
C ALA A 131 15.09 4.61 15.13
N LYS A 132 13.88 5.05 15.46
CA LYS A 132 13.54 5.45 16.83
C LYS A 132 13.65 4.27 17.79
N GLY A 133 14.52 4.43 18.79
CA GLY A 133 14.82 3.38 19.77
C GLY A 133 15.76 2.29 19.25
N ASN A 134 16.33 2.44 18.05
CA ASN A 134 17.26 1.49 17.47
C ASN A 134 18.29 2.17 16.56
N SER A 135 19.43 2.56 17.14
CA SER A 135 20.48 3.30 16.44
C SER A 135 21.15 2.54 15.30
N THR A 136 20.99 1.21 15.21
CA THR A 136 21.55 0.43 14.09
C THR A 136 20.82 0.71 12.77
N LEU A 137 19.66 1.36 12.82
CA LEU A 137 18.83 1.72 11.68
C LEU A 137 18.99 3.19 11.25
N GLU A 138 19.93 3.94 11.83
CA GLU A 138 20.14 5.36 11.51
C GLU A 138 20.45 5.60 10.02
N THR A 139 21.10 4.63 9.36
CA THR A 139 21.40 4.67 7.92
C THR A 139 20.34 3.97 7.07
N GLY A 140 19.21 3.60 7.65
CA GLY A 140 18.16 2.81 7.01
C GLY A 140 18.40 1.30 7.06
N THR A 141 17.51 0.56 6.39
CA THR A 141 17.56 -0.91 6.26
C THR A 141 17.12 -1.34 4.87
N ILE A 142 17.50 -2.55 4.45
CA ILE A 142 16.98 -3.14 3.21
C ILE A 142 15.63 -3.79 3.50
N VAL A 143 14.64 -3.49 2.65
CA VAL A 143 13.33 -4.14 2.67
C VAL A 143 13.06 -4.81 1.33
N GLN A 144 12.33 -5.93 1.35
CA GLN A 144 11.92 -6.65 0.14
C GLN A 144 10.53 -6.20 -0.31
N ALA A 145 10.37 -5.84 -1.58
CA ALA A 145 9.05 -5.67 -2.17
C ALA A 145 8.41 -7.05 -2.44
N ASN A 146 7.35 -7.39 -1.70
CA ASN A 146 6.65 -8.66 -1.85
C ASN A 146 5.13 -8.50 -1.82
N THR A 147 4.50 -8.39 -2.99
CA THR A 147 3.04 -8.24 -3.11
C THR A 147 2.24 -9.49 -2.69
N ALA A 148 2.88 -10.62 -2.41
CA ALA A 148 2.22 -11.80 -1.86
C ALA A 148 2.07 -11.75 -0.34
N ASP A 149 2.85 -10.92 0.36
CA ASP A 149 2.72 -10.78 1.80
C ASP A 149 1.63 -9.76 2.15
N PRO A 150 0.83 -9.97 3.22
CA PRO A 150 -0.27 -9.05 3.57
C PRO A 150 0.20 -7.74 4.24
N TYR A 151 1.26 -7.79 5.04
CA TYR A 151 1.62 -6.74 6.00
C TYR A 151 2.83 -5.91 5.58
N ILE A 152 3.07 -4.84 6.33
CA ILE A 152 4.34 -4.11 6.34
C ILE A 152 5.18 -4.72 7.46
N TYR A 153 6.26 -5.41 7.09
CA TYR A 153 7.16 -6.09 8.02
C TYR A 153 8.35 -5.19 8.31
N LEU A 154 8.44 -4.71 9.54
CA LEU A 154 9.47 -3.79 9.99
C LEU A 154 10.09 -4.30 11.30
N PRO A 155 11.25 -3.77 11.72
CA PRO A 155 11.75 -4.02 13.06
C PRO A 155 10.69 -3.67 14.11
N GLN A 156 10.59 -4.48 15.17
CA GLN A 156 9.60 -4.28 16.23
C GLN A 156 9.63 -2.85 16.79
N SER A 157 10.84 -2.31 17.03
CA SER A 157 11.05 -0.93 17.49
C SER A 157 10.42 0.12 16.57
N SER A 158 10.47 -0.10 15.26
CA SER A 158 9.89 0.81 14.27
C SER A 158 8.36 0.76 14.34
N CYS A 159 7.74 -0.43 14.36
CA CYS A 159 6.28 -0.54 14.54
C CYS A 159 5.79 0.08 15.85
N ASP A 160 6.50 -0.15 16.96
CA ASP A 160 6.18 0.44 18.27
C ASP A 160 6.29 1.97 18.22
N SER A 161 7.32 2.50 17.56
CA SER A 161 7.52 3.94 17.45
C SER A 161 6.42 4.63 16.64
N ILE A 162 5.89 3.97 15.61
CA ILE A 162 4.75 4.45 14.81
C ILE A 162 3.48 4.36 15.65
N ALA A 163 3.27 3.22 16.33
CA ALA A 163 2.08 2.99 17.14
C ALA A 163 1.97 3.98 18.32
N ALA A 164 3.08 4.42 18.88
CA ALA A 164 3.10 5.43 19.94
C ALA A 164 2.54 6.80 19.52
N GLU A 165 2.45 7.08 18.22
CA GLU A 165 1.94 8.34 17.67
C GLU A 165 0.47 8.24 17.21
N LEU A 166 -0.13 7.05 17.34
CA LEU A 166 -1.45 6.73 16.82
C LEU A 166 -2.33 6.18 17.95
N PRO A 167 -3.67 6.28 17.84
CA PRO A 167 -4.60 5.61 18.75
C PRO A 167 -4.63 4.10 18.50
N LEU A 168 -3.49 3.44 18.73
CA LEU A 168 -3.26 2.02 18.55
C LEU A 168 -2.98 1.35 19.90
N TYR A 169 -3.34 0.08 20.00
CA TYR A 169 -2.95 -0.77 21.11
C TYR A 169 -2.55 -2.15 20.58
N TYR A 170 -1.53 -2.75 21.19
CA TYR A 170 -1.04 -4.05 20.75
C TYR A 170 -1.95 -5.18 21.25
N GLN A 171 -2.29 -6.12 20.36
CA GLN A 171 -3.08 -7.30 20.65
C GLN A 171 -2.20 -8.56 20.56
N PRO A 172 -1.74 -9.10 21.69
CA PRO A 172 -0.73 -10.16 21.71
C PRO A 172 -1.20 -11.47 21.07
N ASP A 173 -2.47 -11.86 21.26
CA ASP A 173 -3.05 -13.09 20.69
C ASP A 173 -2.98 -13.11 19.15
N TYR A 174 -2.90 -11.91 18.57
CA TYR A 174 -2.92 -11.67 17.15
C TYR A 174 -1.57 -11.19 16.61
N GLY A 175 -0.61 -10.87 17.48
CA GLY A 175 0.71 -10.37 17.10
C GLY A 175 0.67 -9.05 16.31
N ARG A 176 -0.31 -8.17 16.55
CA ARG A 176 -0.55 -6.96 15.74
C ARG A 176 -1.23 -5.84 16.51
N TYR A 177 -1.22 -4.63 15.95
CA TYR A 177 -1.84 -3.45 16.56
C TYR A 177 -3.28 -3.26 16.09
N PHE A 178 -4.19 -3.03 17.03
CA PHE A 178 -5.58 -2.70 16.73
C PHE A 178 -5.81 -1.20 16.90
N TRP A 179 -6.71 -0.65 16.09
CA TRP A 179 -7.17 0.72 16.23
C TRP A 179 -8.14 0.84 17.40
N ASN A 180 -7.90 1.80 18.30
CA ASN A 180 -8.90 2.22 19.27
C ASN A 180 -9.92 3.12 18.57
N THR A 181 -10.94 2.52 17.97
CA THR A 181 -11.95 3.24 17.18
C THR A 181 -12.83 4.20 18.00
N SER A 182 -12.82 4.07 19.33
CA SER A 182 -13.50 4.98 20.26
C SER A 182 -12.67 6.23 20.59
N ASP A 183 -11.38 6.25 20.25
CA ASP A 183 -10.51 7.41 20.47
C ASP A 183 -10.91 8.56 19.50
N PRO A 184 -11.16 9.79 19.99
CA PRO A 184 -11.46 10.94 19.13
C PRO A 184 -10.38 11.28 18.10
N GLN A 185 -9.14 10.83 18.30
CA GLN A 185 -8.04 11.00 17.34
C GLN A 185 -8.15 10.03 16.16
N TYR A 186 -8.77 8.85 16.33
CA TYR A 186 -8.89 7.84 15.27
C TYR A 186 -9.52 8.38 13.98
N PRO A 187 -10.74 8.96 14.00
CA PRO A 187 -11.33 9.50 12.78
C PRO A 187 -10.53 10.67 12.21
N LYS A 188 -9.86 11.47 13.07
CA LYS A 188 -8.99 12.57 12.61
C LYS A 188 -7.76 12.06 11.87
N VAL A 189 -7.23 10.88 12.19
CA VAL A 189 -6.10 10.32 11.47
C VAL A 189 -6.55 9.63 10.19
N VAL A 190 -7.64 8.85 10.23
CA VAL A 190 -8.04 7.97 9.12
C VAL A 190 -8.84 8.69 8.03
N LEU A 191 -9.58 9.75 8.37
CA LEU A 191 -10.48 10.46 7.43
C LEU A 191 -9.90 11.77 6.87
N THR A 192 -8.71 12.17 7.30
CA THR A 192 -8.07 13.43 6.89
C THR A 192 -6.89 13.17 5.96
N PRO A 193 -6.22 14.20 5.41
CA PRO A 193 -5.06 14.04 4.53
C PRO A 193 -3.79 13.48 5.20
N SER A 194 -3.95 12.73 6.27
CA SER A 194 -2.85 12.19 7.06
C SER A 194 -2.32 10.90 6.44
N PHE A 195 -1.00 10.77 6.40
CA PHE A 195 -0.34 9.63 5.78
C PHE A 195 0.90 9.19 6.55
N MET A 196 1.29 7.94 6.31
CA MET A 196 2.61 7.42 6.62
C MET A 196 3.45 7.44 5.34
N SER A 197 4.62 8.08 5.40
CA SER A 197 5.51 8.26 4.24
C SER A 197 6.79 7.48 4.44
N PHE A 198 7.15 6.72 3.42
CA PHE A 198 8.34 5.87 3.38
C PHE A 198 9.36 6.52 2.45
N THR A 199 10.56 6.79 2.96
CA THR A 199 11.65 7.39 2.20
C THR A 199 12.63 6.33 1.77
N PHE A 200 12.92 6.23 0.48
CA PHE A 200 13.81 5.23 -0.10
C PHE A 200 14.99 5.88 -0.81
N SER A 201 16.11 5.16 -0.89
CA SER A 201 17.18 5.46 -1.86
C SER A 201 16.63 5.24 -3.28
N LYS A 202 16.72 6.27 -4.12
CA LYS A 202 16.18 6.29 -5.48
C LYS A 202 17.23 5.76 -6.48
N ASN A 203 16.78 5.06 -7.52
CA ASN A 203 17.60 4.56 -8.62
C ASN A 203 18.71 3.55 -8.22
N GLY A 204 18.65 2.98 -7.02
CA GLY A 204 19.77 2.23 -6.42
C GLY A 204 21.00 3.10 -6.09
N LEU A 205 20.82 4.42 -5.97
CA LEU A 205 21.87 5.40 -5.74
C LEU A 205 21.75 6.02 -4.35
N ASN A 206 22.88 6.33 -3.72
CA ASN A 206 22.94 6.89 -2.36
C ASN A 206 22.88 8.43 -2.30
N ASN A 207 22.58 9.10 -3.42
CA ASN A 207 22.59 10.57 -3.55
C ASN A 207 21.20 11.17 -3.82
N GLU A 208 20.19 10.33 -4.08
CA GLU A 208 18.82 10.75 -4.36
C GLU A 208 17.84 9.89 -3.57
N ASN A 209 16.75 10.52 -3.13
CA ASN A 209 15.68 9.86 -2.39
C ASN A 209 14.36 9.97 -3.14
N MET A 210 13.47 9.01 -2.89
CA MET A 210 12.06 9.10 -3.28
C MET A 210 11.17 8.82 -2.07
N THR A 211 9.91 9.25 -2.13
CA THR A 211 8.93 8.97 -1.08
C THR A 211 7.68 8.32 -1.64
N ILE A 212 7.14 7.34 -0.92
CA ILE A 212 5.78 6.83 -1.12
C ILE A 212 4.94 7.23 0.09
N ASN A 213 3.85 7.94 -0.15
CA ASN A 213 2.88 8.34 0.87
C ASN A 213 1.71 7.34 0.87
N VAL A 214 1.44 6.75 2.04
CA VAL A 214 0.35 5.80 2.26
C VAL A 214 -0.67 6.45 3.20
N PRO A 215 -1.83 6.90 2.70
CA PRO A 215 -2.89 7.45 3.53
C PRO A 215 -3.33 6.47 4.63
N PHE A 216 -3.64 7.00 5.82
CA PHE A 216 -4.12 6.16 6.92
C PHE A 216 -5.46 5.48 6.64
N ALA A 217 -6.27 6.02 5.71
CA ALA A 217 -7.44 5.35 5.16
C ALA A 217 -7.13 3.93 4.61
N LEU A 218 -5.95 3.73 4.02
CA LEU A 218 -5.50 2.41 3.51
C LEU A 218 -4.90 1.50 4.59
N LEU A 219 -4.58 2.06 5.76
CA LEU A 219 -3.91 1.38 6.87
C LEU A 219 -4.87 1.10 8.05
N SER A 220 -6.17 1.35 7.85
CA SER A 220 -7.24 1.00 8.78
C SER A 220 -8.05 -0.21 8.28
N LEU A 221 -7.34 -1.33 8.15
CA LEU A 221 -7.85 -2.59 7.61
C LEU A 221 -8.79 -3.30 8.61
N THR A 222 -9.69 -4.13 8.10
CA THR A 222 -10.60 -4.93 8.94
C THR A 222 -10.09 -6.36 9.02
N LEU A 223 -9.94 -6.87 10.23
CA LEU A 223 -9.82 -8.29 10.51
C LEU A 223 -11.23 -8.87 10.68
N GLU A 224 -11.57 -9.92 9.93
CA GLU A 224 -12.94 -10.44 9.84
C GLU A 224 -13.01 -11.92 10.24
N PRO A 225 -14.20 -12.46 10.56
CA PRO A 225 -14.37 -13.90 10.74
C PRO A 225 -13.86 -14.70 9.53
N PRO A 226 -13.28 -15.89 9.73
CA PRO A 226 -13.11 -16.58 11.01
C PRO A 226 -11.87 -16.15 11.81
N LEU A 227 -11.11 -15.14 11.34
CA LEU A 227 -9.87 -14.65 11.98
C LEU A 227 -10.10 -14.06 13.38
N ILE A 228 -11.30 -13.53 13.60
CA ILE A 228 -11.77 -12.96 14.85
C ILE A 228 -13.29 -13.08 14.91
N ALA A 229 -13.86 -13.20 16.11
CA ALA A 229 -15.32 -13.32 16.27
C ALA A 229 -16.06 -12.06 15.80
N ASN A 230 -15.52 -10.88 16.12
CA ASN A 230 -16.11 -9.58 15.78
C ASN A 230 -15.16 -8.79 14.89
N PRO A 231 -15.62 -8.29 13.72
CA PRO A 231 -14.80 -7.47 12.84
C PRO A 231 -14.10 -6.34 13.61
N SER A 232 -12.78 -6.28 13.49
CA SER A 232 -11.95 -5.33 14.26
C SER A 232 -10.97 -4.61 13.36
N LYS A 233 -10.80 -3.30 13.58
CA LYS A 233 -9.87 -2.47 12.81
C LYS A 233 -8.45 -2.68 13.30
N TYR A 234 -7.51 -2.93 12.39
CA TYR A 234 -6.10 -3.14 12.71
C TYR A 234 -5.17 -2.33 11.80
N PHE A 235 -3.98 -2.05 12.32
CA PHE A 235 -2.90 -1.40 11.60
C PHE A 235 -1.91 -2.45 11.10
N PRO A 236 -1.60 -2.52 9.79
CA PRO A 236 -0.89 -3.65 9.19
C PRO A 236 0.63 -3.58 9.34
N CYS A 237 1.17 -3.04 10.44
CA CYS A 237 2.59 -3.16 10.78
C CYS A 237 2.81 -4.41 11.61
N MET A 238 3.65 -5.32 11.11
CA MET A 238 4.04 -6.53 11.80
C MET A 238 5.53 -6.43 12.17
N GLY A 239 5.82 -6.40 13.47
CA GLY A 239 7.18 -6.43 13.95
C GLY A 239 7.86 -7.77 13.63
N THR A 240 9.08 -7.71 13.10
CA THR A 240 9.86 -8.90 12.74
C THR A 240 11.34 -8.73 13.11
N ASN A 241 11.96 -9.85 13.50
CA ASN A 241 13.41 -9.98 13.64
C ASN A 241 14.05 -10.68 12.42
N SER A 242 13.24 -11.03 11.43
CA SER A 242 13.65 -11.67 10.18
C SER A 242 13.70 -10.63 9.05
N THR A 243 13.61 -11.09 7.80
CA THR A 243 13.59 -10.25 6.60
C THR A 243 12.45 -9.22 6.67
N GLN A 244 12.81 -7.95 6.56
CA GLN A 244 11.86 -6.85 6.42
C GLN A 244 11.29 -6.83 5.01
N ALA A 245 10.00 -6.54 4.89
CA ALA A 245 9.28 -6.61 3.63
C ALA A 245 8.12 -5.62 3.59
N LEU A 246 7.83 -5.12 2.39
CA LEU A 246 6.66 -4.31 2.10
C LEU A 246 5.66 -5.18 1.35
N GLY A 247 4.54 -5.46 2.00
CA GLY A 247 3.47 -6.28 1.46
C GLY A 247 2.36 -5.51 0.76
N ARG A 248 1.24 -6.20 0.51
CA ARG A 248 0.02 -5.65 -0.08
C ARG A 248 -0.45 -4.38 0.61
N SER A 249 -0.41 -4.31 1.94
CA SER A 249 -0.84 -3.12 2.68
C SER A 249 -0.11 -1.84 2.25
N PHE A 250 1.19 -1.93 1.92
CA PHE A 250 1.95 -0.84 1.30
C PHE A 250 1.61 -0.67 -0.19
N PHE A 251 1.54 -1.77 -0.95
CA PHE A 251 1.25 -1.77 -2.39
C PHE A 251 -0.21 -1.40 -2.77
N GLN A 252 -1.07 -1.09 -1.79
CA GLN A 252 -2.31 -0.36 -2.03
C GLN A 252 -2.05 1.11 -2.44
N ALA A 253 -0.88 1.66 -2.08
CA ALA A 253 -0.48 3.04 -2.36
C ALA A 253 0.77 3.14 -3.24
N ALA A 254 1.32 2.01 -3.69
CA ALA A 254 2.51 1.96 -4.53
C ALA A 254 2.26 1.11 -5.77
N PHE A 255 2.85 1.55 -6.87
CA PHE A 255 2.98 0.75 -8.09
C PHE A 255 4.29 -0.02 -8.04
N VAL A 256 4.24 -1.29 -8.46
CA VAL A 256 5.41 -2.11 -8.72
C VAL A 256 5.40 -2.59 -10.17
N GLY A 257 6.48 -2.36 -10.89
CA GLY A 257 6.72 -2.97 -12.19
C GLY A 257 8.02 -3.75 -12.17
N VAL A 258 8.16 -4.76 -13.02
CA VAL A 258 9.43 -5.47 -13.20
C VAL A 258 9.65 -5.67 -14.68
N ASN A 259 10.83 -5.30 -15.18
CA ASN A 259 11.35 -5.75 -16.45
C ASN A 259 12.49 -6.72 -16.16
N TRP A 260 12.29 -8.02 -16.39
CA TRP A 260 13.32 -9.01 -16.10
C TRP A 260 14.51 -8.92 -17.07
N ASN A 261 14.28 -8.49 -18.32
CA ASN A 261 15.29 -8.37 -19.40
C ASN A 261 16.42 -9.43 -19.31
N GLN A 262 16.04 -10.71 -19.24
CA GLN A 262 16.96 -11.85 -19.12
C GLN A 262 18.04 -11.71 -18.03
N GLY A 263 17.65 -11.12 -16.90
CA GLY A 263 18.51 -10.95 -15.72
C GLY A 263 19.29 -9.64 -15.68
N THR A 264 19.08 -8.73 -16.64
CA THR A 264 19.79 -7.44 -16.73
C THR A 264 18.86 -6.23 -16.63
N GLY A 265 17.59 -6.45 -16.29
CA GLY A 265 16.60 -5.38 -16.17
C GLY A 265 16.51 -4.79 -14.77
N ASN A 266 15.42 -4.07 -14.53
CA ASN A 266 15.14 -3.37 -13.28
C ASN A 266 13.70 -3.66 -12.83
N TRP A 267 13.45 -3.51 -11.54
CA TRP A 267 12.09 -3.30 -11.04
C TRP A 267 11.85 -1.81 -10.76
N PHE A 268 10.60 -1.39 -10.79
CA PHE A 268 10.18 0.01 -10.74
C PHE A 268 9.26 0.21 -9.55
N LEU A 269 9.56 1.19 -8.71
CA LEU A 269 8.69 1.68 -7.64
C LEU A 269 8.19 3.08 -8.00
N ALA A 270 6.90 3.33 -7.79
CA ALA A 270 6.30 4.67 -7.93
C ALA A 270 5.08 4.83 -7.01
N GLN A 271 4.65 6.07 -6.80
CA GLN A 271 3.42 6.36 -6.06
C GLN A 271 2.21 5.88 -6.88
N ALA A 272 1.28 5.17 -6.25
CA ALA A 272 -0.01 4.83 -6.86
C ALA A 272 -1.07 5.90 -6.53
N PRO A 273 -2.10 6.04 -7.37
CA PRO A 273 -3.16 7.02 -7.17
C PRO A 273 -4.13 6.66 -6.04
N GLY A 274 -4.88 7.67 -5.59
CA GLY A 274 -6.11 7.53 -4.82
C GLY A 274 -7.36 7.31 -5.68
N PRO A 275 -8.55 7.25 -5.07
CA PRO A 275 -9.81 6.87 -5.74
C PRO A 275 -10.24 7.79 -6.87
N GLY A 276 -9.80 9.06 -6.87
CA GLY A 276 -10.18 10.08 -7.86
C GLY A 276 -9.40 10.02 -9.18
N TYR A 277 -8.61 8.99 -9.44
CA TYR A 277 -7.83 8.85 -10.67
C TYR A 277 -8.66 8.54 -11.91
N SER A 278 -8.06 8.70 -13.09
CA SER A 278 -8.66 8.24 -14.35
C SER A 278 -8.71 6.72 -14.40
N VAL A 279 -9.92 6.16 -14.21
CA VAL A 279 -10.17 4.72 -14.32
C VAL A 279 -10.11 4.20 -15.76
N THR A 280 -10.11 5.09 -16.76
CA THR A 280 -9.84 4.71 -18.15
C THR A 280 -8.38 4.28 -18.26
N VAL A 281 -8.17 3.02 -18.63
CA VAL A 281 -6.86 2.39 -18.70
C VAL A 281 -5.99 3.06 -19.76
N ASP A 282 -4.81 3.57 -19.38
CA ASP A 282 -3.77 4.07 -20.30
C ASP A 282 -2.66 3.03 -20.45
N ARG A 283 -2.89 2.07 -21.35
CA ARG A 283 -1.96 0.93 -21.56
C ARG A 283 -0.68 1.41 -22.22
N THR A 284 0.44 1.17 -21.56
CA THR A 284 1.78 1.46 -22.08
C THR A 284 2.62 0.20 -22.04
N ASN A 285 3.33 -0.11 -23.12
CA ASN A 285 4.28 -1.21 -23.15
C ASN A 285 5.51 -0.87 -22.32
N ILE A 286 6.09 -1.87 -21.66
CA ILE A 286 7.45 -1.79 -21.17
C ILE A 286 8.33 -2.35 -22.29
N GLU A 287 9.19 -1.52 -22.88
CA GLU A 287 10.10 -1.98 -23.92
C GLU A 287 11.10 -2.99 -23.37
N ALA A 288 11.54 -3.98 -24.16
CA ALA A 288 12.42 -5.06 -23.70
C ALA A 288 13.70 -4.56 -22.99
N ARG A 289 14.28 -3.45 -23.47
CA ARG A 289 15.48 -2.81 -22.91
C ARG A 289 15.18 -1.58 -22.06
N ALA A 290 13.92 -1.37 -21.66
CA ALA A 290 13.55 -0.24 -20.81
C ALA A 290 14.25 -0.36 -19.46
N SER A 291 15.05 0.65 -19.13
CA SER A 291 15.69 0.81 -17.82
C SER A 291 14.86 1.65 -16.84
N THR A 292 13.78 2.28 -17.32
CA THR A 292 12.80 3.05 -16.55
C THR A 292 11.44 3.03 -17.26
N ILE A 293 10.39 3.53 -16.61
CA ILE A 293 9.05 3.72 -17.16
C ILE A 293 8.59 5.17 -17.00
N THR A 294 7.54 5.55 -17.73
CA THR A 294 7.00 6.91 -17.70
C THR A 294 5.80 7.02 -16.75
N ALA A 295 5.83 7.97 -15.83
CA ALA A 295 4.69 8.30 -14.98
C ALA A 295 3.65 9.16 -15.72
N SER A 296 2.41 9.16 -15.23
CA SER A 296 1.43 10.17 -15.62
C SER A 296 1.74 11.53 -14.99
N SER A 297 1.16 12.60 -15.53
CA SER A 297 1.22 13.95 -14.94
C SER A 297 0.21 14.18 -13.81
N SER A 298 -0.47 13.14 -13.33
CA SER A 298 -1.52 13.27 -12.31
C SER A 298 -0.92 13.50 -10.92
N SER A 299 -1.55 14.36 -10.12
CA SER A 299 -1.16 14.59 -8.72
C SER A 299 -1.76 13.52 -7.81
N TRP A 300 -0.94 13.03 -6.87
CA TRP A 300 -1.39 12.12 -5.82
C TRP A 300 -2.42 12.79 -4.91
N GLU A 301 -2.15 13.99 -4.41
CA GLU A 301 -3.07 14.77 -3.57
C GLU A 301 -4.41 15.02 -4.29
N ALA A 302 -4.35 15.39 -5.58
CA ALA A 302 -5.56 15.59 -6.38
C ALA A 302 -6.39 14.30 -6.48
N SER A 303 -5.75 13.14 -6.64
CA SER A 303 -6.44 11.85 -6.68
C SER A 303 -7.06 11.42 -5.35
N TRP A 304 -6.66 12.02 -4.23
CA TRP A 304 -7.22 11.78 -2.89
C TRP A 304 -8.18 12.87 -2.40
N SER A 305 -8.19 14.04 -3.05
CA SER A 305 -8.92 15.24 -2.61
C SER A 305 -10.40 15.06 -2.28
N ARG A 306 -11.09 14.12 -2.92
CA ARG A 306 -12.52 13.83 -2.69
C ARG A 306 -12.78 12.79 -1.60
N TYR A 307 -11.74 12.13 -1.11
CA TYR A 307 -11.85 11.02 -0.16
C TYR A 307 -11.52 11.44 1.27
N TRP A 308 -10.60 12.40 1.45
CA TRP A 308 -10.28 12.95 2.77
C TRP A 308 -11.03 14.26 3.04
N THR A 309 -11.12 14.63 4.31
CA THR A 309 -11.65 15.93 4.77
C THR A 309 -10.57 16.68 5.53
N ASP A 310 -10.29 17.92 5.14
CA ASP A 310 -9.31 18.76 5.82
C ASP A 310 -9.79 19.14 7.23
N LEU A 311 -8.86 19.16 8.18
CA LEU A 311 -9.13 19.74 9.50
C LEU A 311 -9.01 21.26 9.43
N PRO A 312 -9.74 22.01 10.28
CA PRO A 312 -9.53 23.44 10.44
C PRO A 312 -8.09 23.75 10.86
N THR A 313 -7.54 24.83 10.33
CA THR A 313 -6.23 25.33 10.74
C THR A 313 -6.35 26.15 12.04
N ALA A 314 -5.24 26.33 12.77
CA ALA A 314 -5.25 27.13 13.99
C ALA A 314 -5.70 28.59 13.76
N SER A 315 -5.55 29.11 12.54
CA SER A 315 -6.08 30.42 12.12
C SER A 315 -7.61 30.47 12.00
N ASP A 316 -8.27 29.35 11.73
CA ASP A 316 -9.74 29.27 11.61
C ASP A 316 -10.43 29.27 12.98
N SER A 317 -9.64 29.15 14.06
CA SER A 317 -10.11 29.08 15.45
C SER A 317 -10.08 30.44 16.18
N ALA A 318 -9.76 31.53 15.49
CA ALA A 318 -9.80 32.86 16.07
C ALA A 318 -11.26 33.29 16.32
N ASN A 319 -11.60 33.47 17.61
CA ASN A 319 -12.91 33.79 18.19
C ASN A 319 -13.83 34.71 17.36
N PRO A 320 -15.17 34.54 17.45
CA PRO A 320 -16.11 35.54 16.98
C PRO A 320 -15.96 36.81 17.82
N ASP A 321 -15.80 37.94 17.13
CA ASP A 321 -15.70 39.27 17.73
C ASP A 321 -16.99 39.55 18.54
N PRO A 322 -16.93 39.86 19.86
CA PRO A 322 -18.15 40.06 20.66
C PRO A 322 -18.88 41.38 20.36
N ASN A 323 -18.48 42.13 19.34
CA ASN A 323 -18.94 43.51 19.17
C ASN A 323 -19.20 43.89 17.71
N SER A 324 -20.22 43.27 17.12
CA SER A 324 -20.92 43.87 15.98
C SER A 324 -22.42 43.89 16.30
N SER A 325 -22.85 45.02 16.87
CA SER A 325 -24.26 45.40 16.85
C SER A 325 -24.54 46.08 15.51
N SER A 326 -25.27 45.41 14.64
CA SER A 326 -26.05 46.10 13.61
C SER A 326 -27.37 45.36 13.40
N ASN A 327 -28.43 46.01 13.86
CA ASN A 327 -29.80 45.70 13.50
C ASN A 327 -29.99 45.94 12.00
N THR A 328 -30.53 44.97 11.27
CA THR A 328 -31.56 45.21 10.24
C THR A 328 -32.28 43.90 9.90
N SER A 329 -33.51 43.83 10.42
CA SER A 329 -34.73 43.21 9.90
C SER A 329 -34.72 42.49 8.53
N GLY A 330 -35.18 41.23 8.57
CA GLY A 330 -36.22 40.69 7.67
C GLY A 330 -35.78 40.09 6.34
N THR A 331 -35.72 38.76 6.24
CA THR A 331 -36.77 37.88 5.67
C THR A 331 -36.21 36.45 5.56
N ASP A 332 -36.89 35.51 6.22
CA ASP A 332 -36.72 34.07 6.05
C ASP A 332 -37.29 33.64 4.68
N PRO A 333 -36.62 32.77 3.92
CA PRO A 333 -37.19 31.43 3.80
C PRO A 333 -36.16 30.29 3.82
N MET A 334 -36.36 29.38 4.76
CA MET A 334 -36.23 27.92 4.69
C MET A 334 -35.07 27.36 3.85
N ALA A 335 -33.97 27.06 4.55
CA ALA A 335 -32.97 26.10 4.09
C ALA A 335 -33.55 24.67 4.12
N VAL A 336 -33.75 24.09 2.94
CA VAL A 336 -34.03 22.67 2.77
C VAL A 336 -32.72 21.91 2.91
N TYR A 337 -32.53 21.24 4.04
CA TYR A 337 -31.54 20.18 4.21
C TYR A 337 -32.05 18.90 3.53
N PRO A 338 -31.31 18.26 2.61
CA PRO A 338 -31.57 16.86 2.27
C PRO A 338 -30.98 15.97 3.36
N HIS A 339 -31.86 15.42 4.19
CA HIS A 339 -31.61 14.23 5.00
C HIS A 339 -31.16 13.08 4.09
N ALA A 340 -29.89 12.67 4.15
CA ALA A 340 -29.48 11.37 3.66
C ALA A 340 -29.91 10.31 4.70
N GLN A 341 -31.14 9.81 4.55
CA GLN A 341 -31.59 8.61 5.25
C GLN A 341 -30.85 7.41 4.67
N TRP A 342 -29.99 6.79 5.49
CA TRP A 342 -29.50 5.44 5.26
C TRP A 342 -30.67 4.46 5.35
N GLN A 343 -31.27 4.12 4.21
CA GLN A 343 -32.17 2.98 4.11
C GLN A 343 -31.37 1.71 3.84
N SER A 344 -31.28 0.87 4.87
CA SER A 344 -30.92 -0.53 4.77
C SER A 344 -31.92 -1.27 3.88
N SER A 345 -31.49 -1.73 2.71
CA SER A 345 -32.15 -2.85 2.01
C SER A 345 -31.17 -3.53 1.06
N ILE A 346 -30.58 -4.63 1.53
CA ILE A 346 -29.94 -5.63 0.69
C ILE A 346 -31.03 -6.68 0.37
N PRO A 347 -31.41 -6.90 -0.89
CA PRO A 347 -32.10 -8.12 -1.26
C PRO A 347 -31.07 -9.20 -1.57
N ALA A 348 -31.07 -10.25 -0.76
CA ALA A 348 -30.47 -11.54 -1.10
C ALA A 348 -31.27 -12.20 -2.23
N ARG A 349 -30.58 -12.64 -3.30
CA ARG A 349 -30.92 -13.73 -4.27
C ARG A 349 -30.02 -13.58 -5.50
N GLN A 350 -29.55 -14.60 -6.21
CA GLN A 350 -29.73 -16.04 -6.13
C GLN A 350 -28.62 -16.67 -7.00
N LEU A 351 -28.05 -17.78 -6.55
CA LEU A 351 -27.31 -18.73 -7.38
C LEU A 351 -28.13 -19.09 -8.63
N LEU A 352 -27.48 -19.16 -9.79
CA LEU A 352 -27.86 -20.06 -10.87
C LEU A 352 -26.65 -20.40 -11.73
N GLN A 353 -26.61 -21.69 -12.07
CA GLN A 353 -25.58 -22.43 -12.77
C GLN A 353 -25.56 -22.11 -14.27
N SER A 354 -24.36 -22.01 -14.83
CA SER A 354 -23.96 -22.62 -16.11
C SER A 354 -22.45 -22.51 -16.26
#